data_AF-A0A2D4GA67-F1
#
_entry.id   AF-A0A2D4GA67-F1
#
_cell.length_a   1.000
_cell.length_b   1.000
_cell.length_c   1.000
_cell.angle_alpha   90.00
_cell.angle_beta   90.00
_cell.angle_gamma   90.00
#
_symmetry.space_group_name_H-M   'P 1'
#
loop_
_entity.id
_entity.type
_entity.pdbx_description
1 polymer ?
#
loop_
_entity_poly.entity_id
_entity_poly.type
_entity_poly.pdbx_seq_one_letter_code
_entity_poly.pdbx_strand_id
1 'polypeptide(L)'
;VVVLTPPPRPLTPPRHLASLPGGAAKARKRSRGESAAATPPSPPQVPRPRRRSSSSSSNHQRPLPRPSPGSAMVTAPAGPEYSPFFAVMGASAAMIFSALGAAYGTAKSGTGIAAMSVMRPELIMKSIIPVVMAGIIAIYGLVVAVLISSSVSYNMPLFKSFLQLGAGLSVGLSGLAAGFAIGIVGDAGVRGTAQQPRLFVGMILILIFAEVLGLYGLIVGLILSTKG
;
A
#
# COMPACT_ATOMS: atom_id res chain seq x y z
N VAL A 1 54.66 8.72 9.18
CA VAL A 1 54.97 7.53 8.37
C VAL A 1 53.68 6.75 8.19
N VAL A 2 53.02 6.97 7.05
CA VAL A 2 51.77 6.31 6.66
C VAL A 2 52.17 4.99 6.00
N VAL A 3 51.78 3.85 6.56
CA VAL A 3 52.01 2.53 5.96
C VAL A 3 50.74 2.12 5.22
N LEU A 4 50.82 2.15 3.89
CA LEU A 4 49.82 1.69 2.94
C LEU A 4 49.89 0.16 2.80
N THR A 5 48.79 -0.54 3.09
CA THR A 5 48.59 -1.96 2.70
C THR A 5 47.87 -2.04 1.34
N PRO A 6 48.36 -2.82 0.35
CA PRO A 6 47.66 -3.03 -0.93
C PRO A 6 46.60 -4.16 -0.91
N PRO A 7 45.63 -4.17 -1.86
CA PRO A 7 44.45 -5.07 -1.90
C PRO A 7 44.68 -6.47 -2.55
N PRO A 8 43.72 -7.43 -2.43
CA PRO A 8 43.94 -8.86 -2.71
C PRO A 8 43.75 -9.29 -4.19
N ARG A 9 44.41 -10.38 -4.61
CA ARG A 9 44.25 -11.04 -5.93
C ARG A 9 43.40 -12.34 -5.83
N PRO A 10 42.53 -12.65 -6.81
CA PRO A 10 41.74 -13.88 -6.84
C PRO A 10 42.50 -15.06 -7.48
N LEU A 11 42.36 -16.26 -6.90
CA LEU A 11 42.91 -17.52 -7.40
C LEU A 11 41.83 -18.35 -8.13
N THR A 12 42.21 -18.86 -9.29
CA THR A 12 41.44 -19.68 -10.25
C THR A 12 41.08 -21.09 -9.73
N PRO A 13 39.95 -21.70 -10.17
CA PRO A 13 39.61 -23.08 -9.82
C PRO A 13 40.34 -24.12 -10.72
N PRO A 14 40.63 -25.34 -10.23
CA PRO A 14 41.44 -26.33 -10.95
C PRO A 14 40.63 -27.22 -11.91
N ARG A 15 41.27 -27.60 -13.02
CA ARG A 15 40.87 -28.66 -13.97
C ARG A 15 41.81 -29.85 -13.84
N HIS A 16 41.28 -31.04 -13.58
CA HIS A 16 41.83 -32.39 -13.87
C HIS A 16 40.62 -33.36 -13.77
N LEU A 17 40.39 -34.41 -14.55
CA LEU A 17 41.15 -35.09 -15.60
C LEU A 17 40.16 -35.92 -16.48
N ALA A 18 40.68 -36.34 -17.62
CA ALA A 18 40.09 -37.07 -18.75
C ALA A 18 39.37 -38.42 -18.49
N SER A 19 38.56 -38.81 -19.49
CA SER A 19 38.54 -40.11 -20.22
C SER A 19 37.18 -40.86 -20.33
N LEU A 20 36.78 -41.14 -21.58
CA LEU A 20 35.74 -42.07 -22.06
C LEU A 20 36.32 -43.51 -22.15
N PRO A 21 35.62 -44.61 -22.62
CA PRO A 21 34.23 -44.80 -23.08
C PRO A 21 33.49 -46.09 -22.59
N GLY A 22 32.19 -46.21 -22.90
CA GLY A 22 31.54 -47.50 -23.28
C GLY A 22 30.55 -48.15 -22.31
N GLY A 23 29.46 -48.72 -22.85
CA GLY A 23 28.75 -49.87 -22.26
C GLY A 23 27.27 -49.67 -21.89
N ALA A 24 26.40 -50.43 -22.55
CA ALA A 24 24.94 -50.47 -22.41
C ALA A 24 24.43 -51.17 -21.14
N ALA A 25 23.21 -50.84 -20.66
CA ALA A 25 22.23 -51.80 -20.12
C ALA A 25 20.90 -51.16 -19.61
N LYS A 26 19.83 -51.37 -20.39
CA LYS A 26 18.58 -52.09 -20.02
C LYS A 26 17.83 -51.75 -18.69
N ALA A 27 16.66 -51.13 -18.89
CA ALA A 27 15.32 -51.49 -18.36
C ALA A 27 15.01 -51.52 -16.84
N ARG A 28 13.98 -50.75 -16.44
CA ARG A 28 12.87 -51.28 -15.62
C ARG A 28 11.57 -50.46 -15.79
N LYS A 29 10.50 -51.20 -16.11
CA LYS A 29 9.09 -50.80 -16.30
C LYS A 29 8.28 -50.97 -14.99
N ARG A 30 7.08 -50.37 -15.00
CA ARG A 30 5.84 -50.58 -14.17
C ARG A 30 5.61 -49.49 -13.12
N SER A 31 4.42 -48.91 -12.93
CA SER A 31 3.02 -49.32 -13.17
C SER A 31 2.12 -48.07 -13.29
N ARG A 32 1.26 -47.91 -14.31
CA ARG A 32 -0.19 -48.28 -14.43
C ARG A 32 -1.19 -47.44 -13.61
N GLY A 33 -2.18 -46.90 -14.35
CA GLY A 33 -3.44 -46.25 -13.95
C GLY A 33 -3.82 -45.22 -15.05
N GLU A 34 -4.56 -45.57 -16.11
CA GLU A 34 -6.05 -45.47 -16.24
C GLU A 34 -6.59 -44.12 -15.74
N SER A 35 -7.36 -43.28 -16.45
CA SER A 35 -8.30 -43.48 -17.57
C SER A 35 -8.51 -42.14 -18.32
N ALA A 36 -9.08 -42.22 -19.52
CA ALA A 36 -9.20 -41.19 -20.54
C ALA A 36 -10.51 -40.35 -20.46
N ALA A 37 -10.46 -39.17 -21.09
CA ALA A 37 -11.49 -38.45 -21.89
C ALA A 37 -11.52 -36.94 -21.57
N ALA A 38 -11.74 -35.97 -22.45
CA ALA A 38 -11.64 -35.81 -23.91
C ALA A 38 -11.98 -34.33 -24.20
N THR A 39 -11.18 -33.58 -24.97
CA THR A 39 -11.60 -32.52 -25.93
C THR A 39 -10.37 -31.93 -26.66
N PRO A 40 -10.39 -31.75 -27.99
CA PRO A 40 -9.22 -31.35 -28.77
C PRO A 40 -9.10 -29.82 -28.98
N PRO A 41 -7.88 -29.26 -29.15
CA PRO A 41 -7.66 -27.86 -29.54
C PRO A 41 -7.66 -27.65 -31.07
N SER A 42 -8.08 -26.46 -31.48
CA SER A 42 -8.27 -25.98 -32.86
C SER A 42 -6.97 -25.91 -33.70
N PRO A 43 -7.03 -26.09 -35.04
CA PRO A 43 -5.85 -26.03 -35.91
C PRO A 43 -5.39 -24.60 -36.28
N PRO A 44 -4.11 -24.42 -36.67
CA PRO A 44 -3.48 -23.11 -36.90
C PRO A 44 -3.87 -22.44 -38.24
N GLN A 45 -3.98 -21.11 -38.23
CA GLN A 45 -4.33 -20.27 -39.39
C GLN A 45 -3.11 -19.97 -40.30
N VAL A 46 -3.35 -19.98 -41.63
CA VAL A 46 -2.40 -19.65 -42.71
C VAL A 46 -2.47 -18.15 -43.04
N PRO A 47 -1.35 -17.43 -43.31
CA PRO A 47 -1.39 -16.00 -43.68
C PRO A 47 -1.68 -15.81 -45.19
N ARG A 48 -2.58 -14.89 -45.56
CA ARG A 48 -2.83 -14.46 -46.95
C ARG A 48 -2.25 -13.05 -47.24
N PRO A 49 -1.81 -12.76 -48.49
CA PRO A 49 -0.91 -11.65 -48.79
C PRO A 49 -1.59 -10.30 -49.01
N ARG A 50 -0.83 -9.25 -48.68
CA ARG A 50 -1.17 -7.82 -48.78
C ARG A 50 -0.97 -7.34 -50.23
N ARG A 51 -2.02 -6.86 -50.90
CA ARG A 51 -1.93 -6.26 -52.25
C ARG A 51 -2.36 -4.79 -52.19
N ARG A 52 -1.44 -3.87 -52.49
CA ARG A 52 -1.69 -2.46 -52.80
C ARG A 52 -2.07 -2.35 -54.27
N SER A 53 -3.12 -1.59 -54.60
CA SER A 53 -3.16 -0.73 -55.79
C SER A 53 -4.36 0.23 -55.73
N SER A 54 -4.07 1.47 -56.12
CA SER A 54 -4.87 2.69 -56.23
C SER A 54 -6.03 2.66 -57.24
N SER A 55 -7.11 3.42 -56.97
CA SER A 55 -7.62 4.57 -57.77
C SER A 55 -9.13 4.84 -57.63
N SER A 56 -9.43 6.12 -57.35
CA SER A 56 -10.59 6.99 -57.68
C SER A 56 -12.07 6.53 -57.71
N SER A 57 -12.89 7.36 -57.05
CA SER A 57 -14.22 7.86 -57.46
C SER A 57 -15.46 6.99 -57.23
N SER A 58 -16.22 7.28 -56.18
CA SER A 58 -17.58 7.86 -56.31
C SER A 58 -18.20 8.13 -54.94
N ASN A 59 -18.78 9.31 -54.84
CA ASN A 59 -19.27 9.97 -53.65
C ASN A 59 -20.69 9.47 -53.33
N HIS A 60 -20.86 8.63 -52.32
CA HIS A 60 -22.17 8.28 -51.74
C HIS A 60 -22.09 8.37 -50.21
N GLN A 61 -22.29 9.59 -49.72
CA GLN A 61 -22.51 9.90 -48.32
C GLN A 61 -23.79 9.20 -47.83
N ARG A 62 -23.63 8.18 -46.97
CA ARG A 62 -24.71 7.73 -46.10
C ARG A 62 -25.02 8.87 -45.11
N PRO A 63 -26.29 9.27 -44.92
CA PRO A 63 -26.60 10.25 -43.89
C PRO A 63 -26.26 9.66 -42.52
N LEU A 64 -25.48 10.39 -41.73
CA LEU A 64 -25.32 10.10 -40.30
C LEU A 64 -26.71 10.17 -39.64
N PRO A 65 -27.06 9.26 -38.72
CA PRO A 65 -28.28 9.41 -37.93
C PRO A 65 -28.22 10.75 -37.21
N ARG A 66 -29.22 11.62 -37.45
CA ARG A 66 -29.35 12.88 -36.73
C ARG A 66 -29.47 12.56 -35.24
N PRO A 67 -28.72 13.22 -34.33
CA PRO A 67 -28.98 13.06 -32.91
C PRO A 67 -30.40 13.59 -32.64
N SER A 68 -31.22 12.76 -32.03
CA SER A 68 -32.56 13.11 -31.56
C SER A 68 -32.46 14.32 -30.63
N PRO A 69 -33.24 15.41 -30.83
CA PRO A 69 -33.29 16.53 -29.90
C PRO A 69 -34.14 16.13 -28.69
N GLY A 70 -33.64 15.17 -27.89
CA GLY A 70 -34.43 14.55 -26.82
C GLY A 70 -33.64 13.82 -25.74
N SER A 71 -32.32 13.60 -25.89
CA SER A 71 -31.48 13.31 -24.73
C SER A 71 -31.01 14.65 -24.17
N ALA A 72 -31.89 15.30 -23.40
CA ALA A 72 -31.41 16.23 -22.39
C ALA A 72 -30.30 15.49 -21.65
N MET A 73 -29.05 15.93 -21.88
CA MET A 73 -27.98 15.75 -20.93
C MET A 73 -28.61 16.12 -19.59
N VAL A 74 -28.90 15.10 -18.77
CA VAL A 74 -29.18 15.32 -17.36
C VAL A 74 -27.85 15.80 -16.84
N THR A 75 -27.61 17.10 -17.01
CA THR A 75 -26.53 17.84 -16.39
C THR A 75 -26.79 17.61 -14.92
N ALA A 76 -26.06 16.67 -14.32
CA ALA A 76 -25.97 16.58 -12.86
C ALA A 76 -25.80 18.03 -12.38
N PRO A 77 -26.58 18.49 -11.39
CA PRO A 77 -26.56 19.88 -10.98
C PRO A 77 -25.10 20.27 -10.74
N ALA A 78 -24.59 21.17 -11.57
CA ALA A 78 -23.20 21.59 -11.51
C ALA A 78 -22.99 22.13 -10.10
N GLY A 79 -22.12 21.45 -9.33
CA GLY A 79 -21.74 21.96 -8.02
C GLY A 79 -21.08 23.32 -8.20
N PRO A 80 -21.20 24.24 -7.22
CA PRO A 80 -20.48 25.50 -7.27
C PRO A 80 -18.96 25.26 -7.46
N GLU A 81 -18.24 26.18 -8.11
CA GLU A 81 -16.82 26.00 -8.46
C GLU A 81 -15.90 25.80 -7.23
N TYR A 82 -16.35 26.23 -6.05
CA TYR A 82 -15.64 26.02 -4.78
C TYR A 82 -15.85 24.63 -4.16
N SER A 83 -16.66 23.75 -4.77
CA SER A 83 -16.92 22.39 -4.24
C SER A 83 -15.63 21.58 -3.99
N PRO A 84 -14.68 21.43 -4.94
CA PRO A 84 -13.47 20.63 -4.73
C PRO A 84 -12.54 21.13 -3.62
N PHE A 85 -12.66 22.39 -3.16
CA PHE A 85 -11.86 22.94 -2.07
C PHE A 85 -11.99 22.10 -0.79
N PHE A 86 -13.21 21.70 -0.43
CA PHE A 86 -13.46 20.91 0.79
C PHE A 86 -12.91 19.47 0.69
N ALA A 87 -12.93 18.89 -0.52
CA ALA A 87 -12.35 17.58 -0.77
C ALA A 87 -10.82 17.58 -0.56
N VAL A 88 -10.13 18.57 -1.13
CA VAL A 88 -8.67 18.71 -0.97
C VAL A 88 -8.30 19.00 0.49
N MET A 89 -9.07 19.86 1.17
CA MET A 89 -8.92 20.10 2.61
C MET A 89 -9.08 18.79 3.42
N GLY A 90 -10.02 17.93 3.05
CA GLY A 90 -10.19 16.60 3.65
C GLY A 90 -8.95 15.72 3.49
N ALA A 91 -8.40 15.64 2.28
CA ALA A 91 -7.17 14.89 2.02
C ALA A 91 -5.96 15.44 2.81
N SER A 92 -5.81 16.77 2.86
CA SER A 92 -4.76 17.43 3.63
C SER A 92 -4.92 17.18 5.14
N ALA A 93 -6.13 17.31 5.67
CA ALA A 93 -6.42 17.09 7.08
C ALA A 93 -6.15 15.64 7.51
N ALA A 94 -6.52 14.66 6.67
CA ALA A 94 -6.23 13.25 6.91
C ALA A 94 -4.72 12.99 7.09
N MET A 95 -3.89 13.59 6.23
CA MET A 95 -2.43 13.44 6.31
C MET A 95 -1.82 14.20 7.48
N ILE A 96 -2.17 15.48 7.65
CA ILE A 96 -1.52 16.35 8.64
C ILE A 96 -1.75 15.83 10.05
N PHE A 97 -3.00 15.51 10.41
CA PHE A 97 -3.31 15.07 11.77
C PHE A 97 -2.79 13.66 12.07
N SER A 98 -2.87 12.72 11.12
CA SER A 98 -2.29 11.38 11.30
C SER A 98 -0.76 11.42 11.38
N ALA A 99 -0.10 12.26 10.57
CA ALA A 99 1.34 12.44 10.62
C ALA A 99 1.79 13.09 11.94
N LEU A 100 1.03 14.06 12.46
CA LEU A 100 1.29 14.65 13.78
C LEU A 100 1.14 13.62 14.90
N GLY A 101 0.11 12.77 14.86
CA GLY A 101 -0.07 11.67 15.81
C GLY A 101 1.10 10.69 15.80
N ALA A 102 1.52 10.26 14.61
CA ALA A 102 2.66 9.37 14.43
C ALA A 102 3.98 10.00 14.88
N ALA A 103 4.20 11.27 14.57
CA ALA A 103 5.38 12.02 14.98
C ALA A 103 5.47 12.16 16.50
N TYR A 104 4.36 12.52 17.16
CA TYR A 104 4.32 12.62 18.63
C TYR A 104 4.53 11.25 19.29
N GLY A 105 3.85 10.20 18.80
CA GLY A 105 3.98 8.84 19.32
C GLY A 105 5.42 8.32 19.22
N THR A 106 6.08 8.59 18.08
CA THR A 106 7.48 8.26 17.83
C THR A 106 8.41 9.09 18.71
N ALA A 107 8.19 10.39 18.84
CA ALA A 107 9.03 11.27 19.64
C ALA A 107 9.03 10.86 21.12
N LYS A 108 7.86 10.70 21.73
CA LYS A 108 7.76 10.30 23.15
C LYS A 108 8.32 8.90 23.39
N SER A 109 7.88 7.90 22.63
CA SER A 109 8.38 6.52 22.77
C SER A 109 9.89 6.44 22.51
N GLY A 110 10.39 7.16 21.51
CA GLY A 110 11.82 7.22 21.16
C GLY A 110 12.68 7.79 22.29
N THR A 111 12.21 8.84 22.99
CA THR A 111 12.93 9.38 24.16
C THR A 111 12.99 8.37 25.32
N GLY A 112 11.92 7.59 25.54
CA GLY A 112 11.90 6.52 26.53
C GLY A 112 12.87 5.39 26.18
N ILE A 113 12.91 4.98 24.91
CA ILE A 113 13.85 3.95 24.41
C ILE A 113 15.30 4.43 24.55
N ALA A 114 15.60 5.69 24.20
CA ALA A 114 16.94 6.25 24.30
C ALA A 114 17.42 6.38 25.77
N ALA A 115 16.53 6.73 26.69
CA ALA A 115 16.84 6.76 28.12
C ALA A 115 17.05 5.35 28.70
N MET A 116 16.34 4.36 28.15
CA MET A 116 16.41 2.97 28.56
C MET A 116 17.66 2.25 28.00
N SER A 117 18.04 2.58 26.75
CA SER A 117 19.10 1.92 26.00
C SER A 117 20.49 2.09 26.62
N VAL A 118 20.72 3.18 27.37
CA VAL A 118 21.99 3.40 28.08
C VAL A 118 22.16 2.49 29.29
N MET A 119 21.06 2.05 29.93
CA MET A 119 21.11 1.18 31.11
C MET A 119 21.00 -0.30 30.76
N ARG A 120 20.19 -0.64 29.75
CA ARG A 120 19.89 -2.03 29.35
C ARG A 120 19.72 -2.14 27.83
N PRO A 121 20.83 -2.12 27.07
CA PRO A 121 20.79 -2.13 25.61
C PRO A 121 20.18 -3.42 25.01
N GLU A 122 20.10 -4.49 25.79
CA GLU A 122 19.57 -5.79 25.35
C GLU A 122 18.06 -5.73 25.06
N LEU A 123 17.34 -4.75 25.61
CA LEU A 123 15.89 -4.60 25.47
C LEU A 123 15.48 -3.59 24.39
N ILE A 124 16.43 -2.96 23.67
CA ILE A 124 16.14 -1.98 22.60
C ILE A 124 15.24 -2.60 21.54
N MET A 125 15.58 -3.80 21.07
CA MET A 125 14.84 -4.47 19.99
C MET A 125 13.41 -4.83 20.40
N LYS A 126 13.18 -5.12 21.69
CA LYS A 126 11.82 -5.37 22.22
C LYS A 126 11.03 -4.07 22.35
N SER A 127 11.71 -2.98 22.67
CA SER A 127 11.09 -1.68 22.95
C SER A 127 10.75 -0.87 21.69
N ILE A 128 11.04 -1.38 20.50
CA ILE A 128 10.75 -0.70 19.22
C ILE A 128 9.26 -0.77 18.82
N ILE A 129 8.50 -1.69 19.41
CA ILE A 129 7.09 -1.95 19.07
C ILE A 129 6.21 -0.68 19.13
N PRO A 130 6.24 0.17 20.19
CA PRO A 130 5.41 1.37 20.26
C PRO A 130 5.72 2.37 19.14
N VAL A 131 6.98 2.46 18.70
CA VAL A 131 7.39 3.33 17.59
C VAL A 131 6.81 2.84 16.26
N VAL A 132 6.85 1.54 16.03
CA VAL A 132 6.26 0.94 14.82
C VAL A 132 4.75 1.14 14.81
N MET A 133 4.08 0.92 15.93
CA MET A 133 2.62 1.12 16.06
C MET A 133 2.24 2.59 15.79
N ALA A 134 2.97 3.57 16.34
CA ALA A 134 2.77 4.97 16.01
C ALA A 134 2.93 5.26 14.51
N GLY A 135 3.84 4.57 13.81
CA GLY A 135 4.05 4.71 12.37
C GLY A 135 2.87 4.21 11.52
N ILE A 136 2.15 3.19 11.98
CA ILE A 136 1.01 2.61 11.24
C ILE A 136 -0.15 3.63 11.13
N ILE A 137 -0.34 4.49 12.13
CA ILE A 137 -1.35 5.57 12.11
C ILE A 137 -1.15 6.51 10.92
N ALA A 138 0.08 6.85 10.56
CA ALA A 138 0.35 7.70 9.40
C ALA A 138 -0.09 7.02 8.09
N ILE A 139 0.03 5.69 8.00
CA ILE A 139 -0.41 4.92 6.84
C ILE A 139 -1.94 4.95 6.73
N TYR A 140 -2.67 4.93 7.84
CA TYR A 140 -4.13 5.09 7.83
C TYR A 140 -4.56 6.42 7.19
N GLY A 141 -3.91 7.52 7.56
CA GLY A 141 -4.13 8.83 6.94
C GLY A 141 -3.77 8.85 5.45
N LEU A 142 -2.65 8.22 5.08
CA LEU A 142 -2.17 8.13 3.70
C LEU A 142 -3.15 7.39 2.79
N VAL A 143 -3.67 6.24 3.23
CA VAL A 143 -4.64 5.46 2.45
C VAL A 143 -5.87 6.31 2.14
N VAL A 144 -6.43 7.02 3.13
CA VAL A 144 -7.62 7.84 2.93
C VAL A 144 -7.33 9.06 2.04
N ALA A 145 -6.19 9.72 2.23
CA ALA A 145 -5.81 10.85 1.39
C ALA A 145 -5.64 10.46 -0.09
N VAL A 146 -5.07 9.28 -0.38
CA VAL A 146 -4.95 8.75 -1.75
C VAL A 146 -6.32 8.40 -2.34
N LEU A 147 -7.24 7.85 -1.54
CA LEU A 147 -8.61 7.56 -1.99
C LEU A 147 -9.41 8.84 -2.30
N ILE A 148 -9.24 9.89 -1.49
CA ILE A 148 -9.85 11.20 -1.75
C ILE A 148 -9.23 11.83 -3.01
N SER A 149 -7.91 11.77 -3.15
CA SER A 149 -7.21 12.33 -4.32
C SER A 149 -7.61 11.68 -5.64
N SER A 150 -7.93 10.38 -5.64
CA SER A 150 -8.36 9.66 -6.86
C SER A 150 -9.82 9.92 -7.23
N SER A 151 -10.63 10.45 -6.31
CA SER A 151 -12.05 10.72 -6.51
C SER A 151 -12.38 12.22 -6.69
N VAL A 152 -11.37 13.08 -6.66
CA VAL A 152 -11.49 14.52 -6.94
C VAL A 152 -11.78 14.75 -8.43
N SER A 153 -12.74 15.62 -8.72
CA SER A 153 -13.11 16.05 -10.07
C SER A 153 -13.63 17.48 -10.03
N TYR A 154 -13.47 18.23 -11.13
CA TYR A 154 -13.89 19.64 -11.21
C TYR A 154 -15.41 19.84 -11.05
N ASN A 155 -16.22 18.90 -11.55
CA ASN A 155 -17.67 18.95 -11.45
C ASN A 155 -18.18 17.94 -10.41
N MET A 156 -18.00 18.25 -9.12
CA MET A 156 -18.52 17.43 -8.01
C MET A 156 -19.63 18.15 -7.24
N PRO A 157 -20.66 17.44 -6.76
CA PRO A 157 -21.68 18.04 -5.91
C PRO A 157 -21.09 18.39 -4.53
N LEU A 158 -21.54 19.52 -3.96
CA LEU A 158 -21.06 20.04 -2.67
C LEU A 158 -21.17 19.00 -1.53
N PHE A 159 -22.21 18.16 -1.56
CA PHE A 159 -22.42 17.08 -0.60
C PHE A 159 -21.24 16.08 -0.59
N LYS A 160 -20.75 15.67 -1.77
CA LYS A 160 -19.59 14.77 -1.90
C LYS A 160 -18.34 15.40 -1.32
N SER A 161 -18.13 16.70 -1.54
CA SER A 161 -16.97 17.43 -1.01
C SER A 161 -16.97 17.49 0.52
N PHE A 162 -18.12 17.73 1.14
CA PHE A 162 -18.25 17.70 2.60
C PHE A 162 -18.11 16.29 3.19
N LEU A 163 -18.59 15.27 2.48
CA LEU A 163 -18.34 13.86 2.83
C LEU A 163 -16.84 13.54 2.86
N GLN A 164 -16.08 13.99 1.87
CA GLN A 164 -14.63 13.79 1.82
C GLN A 164 -13.88 14.58 2.90
N LEU A 165 -14.34 15.80 3.21
CA LEU A 165 -13.84 16.56 4.36
C LEU A 165 -14.08 15.81 5.68
N GLY A 166 -15.30 15.30 5.89
CA GLY A 166 -15.66 14.52 7.07
C GLY A 166 -14.88 13.20 7.17
N ALA A 167 -14.68 12.51 6.05
CA ALA A 167 -13.87 11.31 5.98
C ALA A 167 -12.42 11.57 6.42
N GLY A 168 -11.81 12.64 5.92
CA GLY A 168 -10.44 13.01 6.27
C GLY A 168 -10.28 13.45 7.73
N LEU A 169 -11.21 14.28 8.24
CA LEU A 169 -11.19 14.73 9.63
C LEU A 169 -11.42 13.59 10.63
N SER A 170 -12.34 12.66 10.32
CA SER A 170 -12.61 11.48 11.16
C SER A 170 -11.34 10.67 11.38
N VAL A 171 -10.61 10.36 10.32
CA VAL A 171 -9.38 9.53 10.35
C VAL A 171 -8.23 10.30 10.98
N GLY A 172 -8.07 11.57 10.61
CA GLY A 172 -6.98 12.41 11.08
C GLY A 172 -7.05 12.66 12.59
N LEU A 173 -8.21 13.09 13.10
CA LEU A 173 -8.36 13.43 14.53
C LEU A 173 -8.33 12.18 15.42
N SER A 174 -8.91 11.05 14.97
CA SER A 174 -8.80 9.80 15.71
C SER A 174 -7.36 9.28 15.73
N GLY A 175 -6.65 9.39 14.60
CA GLY A 175 -5.25 9.03 14.48
C GLY A 175 -4.34 9.89 15.38
N LEU A 176 -4.61 11.19 15.45
CA LEU A 176 -3.95 12.09 16.38
C LEU A 176 -4.12 11.63 17.83
N ALA A 177 -5.36 11.36 18.25
CA ALA A 177 -5.67 10.90 19.61
C ALA A 177 -5.01 9.55 19.93
N ALA A 178 -5.05 8.59 19.01
CA ALA A 178 -4.39 7.30 19.14
C ALA A 178 -2.86 7.47 19.28
N GLY A 179 -2.24 8.32 18.44
CA GLY A 179 -0.80 8.61 18.49
C GLY A 179 -0.37 9.26 19.81
N PHE A 180 -1.20 10.14 20.38
CA PHE A 180 -0.98 10.70 21.72
C PHE A 180 -0.99 9.64 22.81
N ALA A 181 -2.01 8.76 22.80
CA ALA A 181 -2.12 7.66 23.76
C ALA A 181 -0.92 6.71 23.66
N ILE A 182 -0.55 6.31 22.44
CA ILE A 182 0.61 5.44 22.17
C ILE A 182 1.91 6.07 22.64
N GLY A 183 2.11 7.37 22.41
CA GLY A 183 3.33 8.06 22.83
C GLY A 183 3.53 8.06 24.34
N ILE A 184 2.46 8.34 25.10
CA ILE A 184 2.53 8.40 26.58
C ILE A 184 2.68 6.99 27.16
N VAL A 185 1.88 6.04 26.69
CA VAL A 185 1.96 4.63 27.12
C VAL A 185 3.30 4.02 26.72
N GLY A 186 3.81 4.37 25.55
CA GLY A 186 5.11 3.95 25.05
C GLY A 186 6.26 4.42 25.94
N ASP A 187 6.36 5.72 26.23
CA ASP A 187 7.42 6.26 27.09
C ASP A 187 7.38 5.70 28.52
N ALA A 188 6.20 5.66 29.15
CA ALA A 188 6.05 5.09 30.48
C ALA A 188 6.28 3.57 30.50
N GLY A 189 5.78 2.87 29.49
CA GLY A 189 5.85 1.42 29.36
C GLY A 189 7.26 0.90 29.12
N VAL A 190 8.06 1.56 28.27
CA VAL A 190 9.45 1.16 28.02
C VAL A 190 10.32 1.40 29.26
N ARG A 191 10.11 2.50 29.99
CA ARG A 191 10.80 2.78 31.27
C ARG A 191 10.40 1.80 32.36
N GLY A 192 9.12 1.44 32.46
CA GLY A 192 8.63 0.44 33.41
C GLY A 192 9.14 -0.97 33.10
N THR A 193 9.17 -1.35 31.82
CA THR A 193 9.72 -2.63 31.35
C THR A 193 11.23 -2.74 31.65
N ALA A 194 11.94 -1.60 31.62
CA ALA A 194 13.33 -1.53 32.02
C ALA A 194 13.54 -1.87 33.51
N GLN A 195 12.54 -1.70 34.37
CA GLN A 195 12.61 -2.12 35.77
C GLN A 195 12.16 -3.58 35.94
N GLN A 196 10.98 -3.91 35.40
CA GLN A 196 10.39 -5.24 35.47
C GLN A 196 10.00 -5.76 34.08
N PRO A 197 10.75 -6.72 33.51
CA PRO A 197 10.48 -7.25 32.16
C PRO A 197 9.10 -7.90 31.99
N ARG A 198 8.45 -8.31 33.09
CA ARG A 198 7.09 -8.89 33.08
C ARG A 198 6.02 -7.87 32.66
N LEU A 199 6.28 -6.56 32.80
CA LEU A 199 5.37 -5.50 32.38
C LEU A 199 5.27 -5.34 30.85
N PHE A 200 6.18 -5.97 30.10
CA PHE A 200 6.22 -5.88 28.63
C PHE A 200 4.90 -6.31 27.97
N VAL A 201 4.31 -7.41 28.44
CA VAL A 201 3.04 -7.90 27.89
C VAL A 201 1.90 -6.94 28.21
N GLY A 202 1.88 -6.38 29.43
CA GLY A 202 0.88 -5.39 29.83
C GLY A 202 0.95 -4.10 28.98
N MET A 203 2.17 -3.63 28.69
CA MET A 203 2.38 -2.50 27.80
C MET A 203 1.81 -2.76 26.40
N ILE A 204 2.08 -3.93 25.80
CA ILE A 204 1.56 -4.28 24.47
C ILE A 204 0.03 -4.31 24.46
N LEU A 205 -0.61 -4.90 25.48
CA LEU A 205 -2.06 -4.97 25.56
C LEU A 205 -2.69 -3.57 25.56
N ILE A 206 -2.13 -2.63 26.33
CA ILE A 206 -2.62 -1.24 26.37
C ILE A 206 -2.41 -0.55 25.01
N LEU A 207 -1.25 -0.78 24.37
CA LEU A 207 -0.96 -0.21 23.04
C LEU A 207 -1.93 -0.72 21.96
N ILE A 208 -2.34 -1.98 22.01
CA ILE A 208 -3.34 -2.53 21.07
C ILE A 208 -4.68 -1.82 21.25
N PHE A 209 -5.15 -1.60 22.48
CA PHE A 209 -6.40 -0.86 22.72
C PHE A 209 -6.31 0.60 22.26
N ALA A 210 -5.15 1.24 22.42
CA ALA A 210 -4.91 2.59 21.91
C ALA A 210 -4.94 2.64 20.37
N GLU A 211 -4.35 1.67 19.70
CA GLU A 211 -4.28 1.58 18.23
C GLU A 211 -5.68 1.41 17.61
N VAL A 212 -6.54 0.63 18.26
CA VAL A 212 -7.91 0.37 17.78
C VAL A 212 -8.73 1.67 17.64
N LEU A 213 -8.41 2.72 18.40
CA LEU A 213 -9.03 4.05 18.24
C LEU A 213 -8.75 4.64 16.84
N GLY A 214 -7.53 4.46 16.32
CA GLY A 214 -7.14 4.88 14.97
C GLY A 214 -7.85 4.03 13.89
N LEU A 215 -7.97 2.73 14.12
CA LEU A 215 -8.69 1.82 13.23
C LEU A 215 -10.18 2.17 13.10
N TYR A 216 -10.83 2.57 14.20
CA TYR A 216 -12.23 3.00 14.14
C TYR A 216 -12.42 4.22 13.24
N GLY A 217 -11.55 5.23 13.35
CA GLY A 217 -11.62 6.39 12.46
C GLY A 217 -11.36 6.04 11.00
N LEU A 218 -10.45 5.09 10.72
CA LEU A 218 -10.22 4.57 9.37
C LEU A 218 -11.48 3.94 8.77
N ILE A 219 -12.14 3.05 9.51
CA ILE A 219 -13.37 2.37 9.04
C ILE A 219 -14.45 3.41 8.72
N VAL A 220 -14.65 4.39 9.61
CA VAL A 220 -15.62 5.47 9.38
C VAL A 220 -15.27 6.29 8.14
N GLY A 221 -13.99 6.67 7.98
CA GLY A 221 -13.51 7.39 6.80
C GLY A 221 -13.74 6.65 5.49
N LEU A 222 -13.51 5.32 5.46
CA LEU A 222 -13.75 4.49 4.28
C LEU A 222 -15.24 4.36 3.93
N ILE A 223 -16.10 4.22 4.95
CA ILE A 223 -17.56 4.17 4.74
C ILE A 223 -18.06 5.50 4.17
N LEU A 224 -17.58 6.63 4.69
CA LEU A 224 -17.92 7.96 4.19
C LEU A 224 -17.43 8.16 2.75
N SER A 225 -16.21 7.71 2.45
CA SER A 225 -15.65 7.81 1.10
C SER A 225 -16.39 6.96 0.06
N THR A 226 -17.02 5.86 0.47
CA THR A 226 -17.78 4.97 -0.43
C THR A 226 -19.20 5.49 -0.68
N LYS A 227 -19.76 6.27 0.25
CA LYS A 227 -21.10 6.87 0.12
C LYS A 227 -21.12 8.19 -0.68
N GLY A 228 -19.95 8.78 -0.94
CA GLY A 228 -19.81 10.06 -1.64
C GLY A 228 -19.75 9.95 -3.16
#